data_AF-A0A4R7S5Z2-F1
#
_entry.id   AF-A0A4R7S5Z2-F1
#
_cell.length_a   1.000
_cell.length_b   1.000
_cell.length_c   1.000
_cell.angle_alpha   90.00
_cell.angle_beta   90.00
_cell.angle_gamma   90.00
#
_symmetry.space_group_name_H-M   'P 1'
#
loop_
_entity.id
_entity.type
_entity.pdbx_description
1 polymer ?
#
loop_
_entity_poly.entity_id
_entity_poly.type
_entity_poly.pdbx_seq_one_letter_code
_entity_poly.pdbx_strand_id
1 'polypeptide(L)'
;MSQQAEAAGLLKHYLEQRQVAGQTHVGLRPGMVDRLLHRRGLGPQTKAAAEMPRPVRAAPPAGESVAAPASLLRETLAAPASVKPAPAAVTSAPTKVRLEPTVIEVPGATKAEKLAALAQMAEHSPEARALGTLRETMVFAVGSPEAEIMFIGEAPGSEEERQQEPFVGPAGQKLTGIIKAMGLDRSEVYISNICKFRPAMENQGYSNRPPTTVEMKTCLPYIFTEIAIIQPKILVALGKTAAEGLGLSGPVSKLRGQFYQVQGLPAMVTFHPSYILREEKLAGGGMVAKRQVWEDMLQVMEKAGLPISEKQRSYFKK
;
A
#
# COMPACT_ATOMS: atom_id res chain seq x y z
N MET A 1 -12.09 -47.95 -8.56
CA MET A 1 -13.20 -47.31 -7.82
C MET A 1 -13.79 -46.22 -8.70
N SER A 2 -15.11 -46.03 -8.71
CA SER A 2 -15.78 -45.07 -9.60
C SER A 2 -15.32 -43.63 -9.30
N GLN A 3 -15.08 -42.81 -10.33
CA GLN A 3 -14.70 -41.39 -10.19
C GLN A 3 -15.63 -40.60 -9.27
N GLN A 4 -16.90 -40.99 -9.16
CA GLN A 4 -17.87 -40.38 -8.26
C GLN A 4 -17.57 -40.63 -6.77
N ALA A 5 -17.07 -41.83 -6.41
CA ALA A 5 -16.74 -42.17 -5.02
C ALA A 5 -15.49 -41.40 -4.55
N GLU A 6 -14.54 -41.17 -5.44
CA GLU A 6 -13.31 -40.45 -5.15
C GLU A 6 -13.53 -38.93 -5.06
N ALA A 7 -14.38 -38.38 -5.93
CA ALA A 7 -14.86 -37.00 -5.86
C ALA A 7 -15.62 -36.71 -4.55
N ALA A 8 -16.46 -37.64 -4.10
CA ALA A 8 -17.16 -37.54 -2.83
C ALA A 8 -16.19 -37.56 -1.63
N GLY A 9 -15.14 -38.39 -1.68
CA GLY A 9 -14.09 -38.44 -0.66
C GLY A 9 -13.31 -37.12 -0.54
N LEU A 10 -12.97 -36.49 -1.67
CA LEU A 10 -12.25 -35.21 -1.69
C LEU A 10 -13.10 -34.05 -1.17
N LEU A 11 -14.39 -34.02 -1.52
CA LEU A 11 -15.31 -33.02 -0.99
C LEU A 11 -15.50 -33.17 0.52
N LYS A 12 -15.61 -34.42 1.00
CA LYS A 12 -15.71 -34.71 2.44
C LYS A 12 -14.48 -34.21 3.19
N HIS A 13 -13.27 -34.53 2.73
CA HIS A 13 -12.04 -34.08 3.37
C HIS A 13 -11.91 -32.54 3.39
N TYR A 14 -12.32 -31.87 2.30
CA TYR A 14 -12.34 -30.41 2.24
C TYR A 14 -13.32 -29.79 3.25
N LEU A 15 -14.50 -30.38 3.42
CA LEU A 15 -15.49 -29.91 4.39
C LEU A 15 -15.04 -30.16 5.84
N GLU A 16 -14.42 -31.30 6.12
CA GLU A 16 -13.86 -31.63 7.45
C GLU A 16 -12.77 -30.61 7.86
N GLN A 17 -11.85 -30.25 6.94
CA GLN A 17 -10.83 -29.24 7.21
C GLN A 17 -11.44 -27.87 7.55
N ARG A 18 -12.55 -27.51 6.88
CA ARG A 18 -13.26 -26.25 7.09
C ARG A 18 -14.01 -26.24 8.42
N GLN A 19 -14.56 -27.38 8.83
CA GLN A 19 -15.20 -27.57 10.12
C GLN A 19 -14.19 -27.48 11.27
N VAL A 20 -13.00 -28.07 11.13
CA VAL A 20 -11.89 -27.93 12.10
C VAL A 20 -11.43 -26.47 12.21
N ALA A 21 -11.49 -25.71 11.11
CA ALA A 21 -11.23 -24.27 11.10
C ALA A 21 -12.38 -23.40 11.66
N GLY A 22 -13.37 -24.00 12.32
CA GLY A 22 -14.48 -23.30 12.98
C GLY A 22 -15.57 -22.79 12.04
N GLN A 23 -15.56 -23.18 10.76
CA GLN A 23 -16.57 -22.76 9.79
C GLN A 23 -17.77 -23.72 9.85
N THR A 24 -18.93 -23.21 10.28
CA THR A 24 -20.17 -24.00 10.40
C THR A 24 -20.97 -24.08 9.09
N HIS A 25 -20.65 -23.23 8.11
CA HIS A 25 -21.31 -23.18 6.81
C HIS A 25 -20.28 -23.00 5.69
N VAL A 26 -20.37 -23.81 4.63
CA VAL A 26 -19.48 -23.73 3.46
C VAL A 26 -20.33 -23.66 2.19
N GLY A 27 -20.31 -22.50 1.52
CA GLY A 27 -21.03 -22.33 0.26
C GLY A 27 -20.38 -23.10 -0.89
N LEU A 28 -21.10 -24.05 -1.47
CA LEU A 28 -20.62 -24.81 -2.63
C LEU A 28 -21.02 -24.10 -3.93
N ARG A 29 -20.04 -23.73 -4.78
CA ARG A 29 -20.29 -23.20 -6.12
C ARG A 29 -20.28 -24.33 -7.17
N PRO A 30 -21.07 -24.23 -8.26
CA PRO A 30 -21.01 -25.19 -9.37
C PRO A 30 -19.59 -25.34 -9.95
N GLY A 31 -19.18 -26.58 -10.23
CA GLY A 31 -17.86 -26.92 -10.80
C GLY A 31 -16.68 -26.87 -9.81
N MET A 32 -16.93 -26.83 -8.50
CA MET A 32 -15.86 -26.87 -7.49
C MET A 32 -15.20 -28.24 -7.37
N VAL A 33 -15.98 -29.31 -7.51
CA VAL A 33 -15.49 -30.69 -7.49
C VAL A 33 -14.55 -30.93 -8.68
N ASP A 34 -14.93 -30.47 -9.86
CA ASP A 34 -14.09 -30.57 -11.07
C ASP A 34 -12.75 -29.82 -10.91
N ARG A 35 -12.77 -28.66 -10.25
CA ARG A 35 -11.55 -27.90 -9.93
C ARG A 35 -10.66 -28.60 -8.91
N LEU A 36 -11.23 -29.28 -7.92
CA LEU A 36 -10.47 -30.08 -6.95
C LEU A 36 -9.79 -31.28 -7.62
N LEU A 37 -10.48 -31.93 -8.56
CA LEU A 37 -9.93 -33.04 -9.35
C LEU A 37 -8.83 -32.56 -10.31
N HIS A 38 -9.03 -31.41 -10.98
CA HIS A 38 -8.05 -30.86 -11.92
C HIS A 38 -6.74 -30.43 -11.22
N ARG A 39 -6.83 -29.86 -10.01
CA ARG A 39 -5.68 -29.39 -9.23
C ARG A 39 -4.76 -30.51 -8.72
N ARG A 40 -5.23 -31.76 -8.70
CA ARG A 40 -4.43 -32.96 -8.41
C ARG A 40 -4.02 -33.75 -9.67
N GLY A 41 -4.22 -33.19 -10.86
CA GLY A 41 -3.79 -33.81 -12.13
C GLY A 41 -4.70 -34.94 -12.64
N LEU A 42 -5.94 -35.03 -12.13
CA LEU A 42 -6.88 -36.10 -12.45
C LEU A 42 -8.04 -35.64 -13.37
N GLY A 43 -7.96 -34.44 -13.93
CA GLY A 43 -8.94 -33.95 -14.91
C GLY A 43 -8.61 -34.37 -16.35
N PRO A 44 -9.59 -34.47 -17.25
CA PRO A 44 -9.35 -34.89 -18.64
C PRO A 44 -8.42 -33.89 -19.36
N GLN A 45 -7.37 -34.42 -20.01
CA GLN A 45 -6.44 -33.62 -20.79
C GLN A 45 -6.94 -33.47 -22.23
N THR A 46 -7.06 -32.24 -22.71
CA THR A 46 -7.31 -31.96 -24.14
C THR A 46 -6.29 -30.95 -24.69
N LYS A 47 -5.73 -31.30 -25.87
CA LYS A 47 -4.78 -30.53 -26.66
C LYS A 47 -5.51 -29.54 -27.59
N ALA A 48 -4.96 -28.33 -27.70
CA ALA A 48 -4.97 -27.32 -28.79
C ALA A 48 -6.20 -27.09 -29.74
N ALA A 49 -6.53 -25.79 -29.85
CA ALA A 49 -6.97 -24.98 -31.02
C ALA A 49 -8.34 -25.22 -31.72
N ALA A 50 -9.17 -24.15 -31.77
CA ALA A 50 -9.87 -23.62 -32.97
C ALA A 50 -10.87 -22.47 -32.62
N GLU A 51 -11.17 -21.65 -33.63
CA GLU A 51 -11.89 -20.36 -33.67
C GLU A 51 -13.40 -20.31 -33.30
N MET A 52 -13.79 -19.14 -32.73
CA MET A 52 -15.04 -18.33 -32.84
C MET A 52 -16.43 -18.99 -32.52
N PRO A 53 -17.54 -18.24 -32.20
CA PRO A 53 -17.81 -16.80 -32.37
C PRO A 53 -18.43 -16.04 -31.16
N ARG A 54 -18.57 -14.72 -31.31
CA ARG A 54 -19.20 -13.76 -30.38
C ARG A 54 -20.73 -13.90 -30.38
N PRO A 55 -21.43 -13.73 -29.23
CA PRO A 55 -22.88 -13.54 -29.24
C PRO A 55 -23.25 -12.06 -29.38
N VAL A 56 -24.09 -11.80 -30.37
CA VAL A 56 -24.89 -10.59 -30.56
C VAL A 56 -25.91 -10.48 -29.42
N ARG A 57 -26.09 -9.29 -28.84
CA ARG A 57 -27.19 -9.02 -27.90
C ARG A 57 -28.13 -7.98 -28.50
N ALA A 58 -29.38 -8.39 -28.64
CA ALA A 58 -30.51 -7.61 -29.14
C ALA A 58 -30.97 -6.55 -28.13
N ALA A 59 -31.48 -5.43 -28.65
CA ALA A 59 -32.19 -4.39 -27.93
C ALA A 59 -33.69 -4.68 -27.80
N PRO A 60 -34.38 -4.10 -26.81
CA PRO A 60 -35.81 -3.82 -26.90
C PRO A 60 -36.12 -2.29 -26.79
N PRO A 61 -37.36 -1.87 -27.10
CA PRO A 61 -37.63 -0.68 -27.92
C PRO A 61 -38.06 0.58 -27.16
N ALA A 62 -38.17 1.66 -27.93
CA ALA A 62 -38.63 2.99 -27.55
C ALA A 62 -40.16 3.18 -27.65
N GLY A 63 -40.68 4.13 -26.85
CA GLY A 63 -42.01 4.73 -26.89
C GLY A 63 -42.29 5.33 -25.51
N GLU A 64 -42.80 6.54 -25.27
CA GLU A 64 -43.31 7.65 -26.09
C GLU A 64 -43.24 8.92 -25.20
N SER A 65 -43.21 10.09 -25.83
CA SER A 65 -43.12 11.44 -25.24
C SER A 65 -44.50 12.00 -24.89
N VAL A 66 -44.65 12.71 -23.75
CA VAL A 66 -45.65 13.79 -23.61
C VAL A 66 -45.10 14.93 -22.73
N ALA A 67 -45.42 16.16 -23.16
CA ALA A 67 -44.92 17.46 -22.70
C ALA A 67 -45.58 18.03 -21.41
N ALA A 68 -44.99 19.14 -20.93
CA ALA A 68 -45.27 19.98 -19.73
C ALA A 68 -46.68 20.63 -19.70
N PRO A 69 -47.13 21.38 -18.64
CA PRO A 69 -46.55 22.68 -18.22
C PRO A 69 -46.67 23.07 -16.70
N ALA A 70 -46.27 24.32 -16.43
CA ALA A 70 -46.06 25.07 -15.18
C ALA A 70 -47.30 25.42 -14.30
N SER A 71 -47.06 25.85 -13.06
CA SER A 71 -47.67 27.02 -12.33
C SER A 71 -47.40 26.89 -10.80
N LEU A 72 -46.60 27.73 -10.15
CA LEU A 72 -46.91 29.02 -9.47
C LEU A 72 -48.00 29.00 -8.39
N LEU A 73 -47.60 29.44 -7.17
CA LEU A 73 -48.27 30.25 -6.11
C LEU A 73 -47.79 29.76 -4.71
N ARG A 74 -46.95 30.52 -3.97
CA ARG A 74 -47.27 31.53 -2.91
C ARG A 74 -48.28 30.98 -1.88
N GLU A 75 -48.09 31.06 -0.55
CA GLU A 75 -47.65 32.22 0.24
C GLU A 75 -47.32 31.82 1.71
N THR A 76 -46.35 32.55 2.27
CA THR A 76 -46.16 33.04 3.65
C THR A 76 -46.88 32.40 4.86
N LEU A 77 -46.13 32.24 5.96
CA LEU A 77 -46.44 32.87 7.26
C LEU A 77 -45.16 33.01 8.11
N ALA A 78 -44.98 34.21 8.67
CA ALA A 78 -43.81 34.66 9.41
C ALA A 78 -43.98 34.51 10.94
N ALA A 79 -42.86 34.17 11.61
CA ALA A 79 -42.33 34.58 12.93
C ALA A 79 -43.26 34.70 14.17
N PRO A 80 -42.74 34.44 15.40
CA PRO A 80 -41.84 35.41 16.01
C PRO A 80 -40.60 34.82 16.72
N ALA A 81 -39.65 35.73 16.94
CA ALA A 81 -38.36 35.55 17.57
C ALA A 81 -38.46 35.14 19.05
N SER A 82 -37.48 34.33 19.49
CA SER A 82 -37.09 34.22 20.90
C SER A 82 -35.57 34.21 21.00
N VAL A 83 -35.04 35.27 21.60
CA VAL A 83 -33.63 35.44 21.94
C VAL A 83 -33.35 34.65 23.21
N LYS A 84 -32.37 33.74 23.18
CA LYS A 84 -31.69 33.20 24.37
C LYS A 84 -30.18 33.05 24.09
N PRO A 85 -29.33 33.27 25.11
CA PRO A 85 -27.94 33.67 24.92
C PRO A 85 -27.02 32.51 24.53
N ALA A 86 -25.95 32.86 23.82
CA ALA A 86 -24.90 31.95 23.38
C ALA A 86 -24.21 31.24 24.57
N PRO A 87 -24.10 29.90 24.56
CA PRO A 87 -23.07 29.24 25.33
C PRO A 87 -21.75 29.40 24.59
N ALA A 88 -20.75 29.93 25.29
CA ALA A 88 -19.38 30.05 24.81
C ALA A 88 -18.92 28.69 24.26
N ALA A 89 -18.66 28.66 22.96
CA ALA A 89 -18.06 27.51 22.28
C ALA A 89 -16.64 27.34 22.80
N VAL A 90 -16.47 26.44 23.77
CA VAL A 90 -15.16 25.85 24.05
C VAL A 90 -14.92 24.81 22.95
N THR A 91 -14.63 25.28 21.74
CA THR A 91 -14.09 24.45 20.67
C THR A 91 -12.64 24.12 21.03
N SER A 92 -12.44 23.14 21.90
CA SER A 92 -11.18 22.40 21.91
C SER A 92 -11.16 21.54 20.66
N ALA A 93 -10.71 22.13 19.54
CA ALA A 93 -10.27 21.33 18.41
C ALA A 93 -9.24 20.31 18.92
N PRO A 94 -9.32 19.03 18.56
CA PRO A 94 -8.30 18.07 18.97
C PRO A 94 -6.98 18.54 18.35
N THR A 95 -6.08 19.03 19.18
CA THR A 95 -4.71 19.35 18.80
C THR A 95 -4.10 18.04 18.27
N LYS A 96 -4.04 17.90 16.95
CA LYS A 96 -3.25 16.85 16.32
C LYS A 96 -1.82 17.07 16.79
N VAL A 97 -1.33 16.18 17.65
CA VAL A 97 0.05 16.17 18.11
C VAL A 97 0.93 16.10 16.87
N ARG A 98 1.59 17.21 16.53
CA ARG A 98 2.62 17.24 15.50
C ARG A 98 3.80 16.42 16.04
N LEU A 99 4.15 15.36 15.34
CA LEU A 99 5.34 14.57 15.68
C LEU A 99 6.54 15.44 15.32
N GLU A 100 7.14 16.06 16.33
CA GLU A 100 8.39 16.81 16.12
C GLU A 100 9.50 15.80 15.80
N PRO A 101 10.25 16.00 14.71
CA PRO A 101 11.30 15.08 14.28
C PRO A 101 12.44 15.10 15.30
N THR A 102 12.68 13.97 15.95
CA THR A 102 13.88 13.76 16.76
C THR A 102 14.96 13.17 15.86
N VAL A 103 16.13 13.80 15.78
CA VAL A 103 17.29 13.31 15.04
C VAL A 103 18.33 12.82 16.05
N ILE A 104 18.90 11.65 15.80
CA ILE A 104 19.92 11.04 16.63
C ILE A 104 21.28 11.57 16.19
N GLU A 105 22.12 11.97 17.14
CA GLU A 105 23.52 12.27 16.85
C GLU A 105 24.26 10.98 16.52
N VAL A 106 24.85 10.92 15.32
CA VAL A 106 25.55 9.74 14.81
C VAL A 106 27.02 10.07 14.51
N PRO A 107 27.96 9.23 14.96
CA PRO A 107 29.37 9.39 14.61
C PRO A 107 29.63 9.02 13.15
N GLY A 108 30.70 9.56 12.57
CA GLY A 108 31.14 9.25 11.20
C GLY A 108 31.50 10.50 10.40
N ALA A 109 32.50 10.39 9.54
CA ALA A 109 32.95 11.46 8.65
C ALA A 109 32.16 11.48 7.33
N THR A 110 31.83 10.30 6.80
CA THR A 110 31.05 10.16 5.56
C THR A 110 29.58 9.82 5.83
N LYS A 111 28.69 10.05 4.85
CA LYS A 111 27.29 9.61 4.95
C LYS A 111 27.17 8.11 5.16
N ALA A 112 28.00 7.32 4.46
CA ALA A 112 28.03 5.87 4.59
C ALA A 112 28.41 5.41 6.01
N GLU A 113 29.44 6.01 6.61
CA GLU A 113 29.84 5.74 7.99
C GLU A 113 28.74 6.10 9.00
N LYS A 114 28.11 7.26 8.82
CA LYS A 114 26.99 7.71 9.66
C LYS A 114 25.79 6.75 9.58
N LEU A 115 25.45 6.28 8.38
CA LEU A 115 24.38 5.30 8.19
C LEU A 115 24.73 3.96 8.82
N ALA A 116 25.99 3.51 8.72
CA ALA A 116 26.44 2.28 9.36
C ALA A 116 26.37 2.39 10.90
N ALA A 117 26.80 3.52 11.47
CA ALA A 117 26.67 3.78 12.90
C ALA A 117 25.19 3.83 13.33
N LEU A 118 24.34 4.50 12.56
CA LEU A 118 22.90 4.56 12.81
C LEU A 118 22.27 3.16 12.79
N ALA A 119 22.67 2.29 11.87
CA ALA A 119 22.19 0.92 11.80
C ALA A 119 22.54 0.14 13.07
N GLN A 120 23.78 0.24 13.56
CA GLN A 120 24.19 -0.40 14.82
C GLN A 120 23.38 0.09 16.02
N MET A 121 23.11 1.39 16.08
CA MET A 121 22.26 1.97 17.13
C MET A 121 20.80 1.49 17.03
N ALA A 122 20.27 1.39 15.82
CA ALA A 122 18.91 0.93 15.57
C ALA A 122 18.72 -0.55 15.92
N GLU A 123 19.71 -1.40 15.64
CA GLU A 123 19.66 -2.84 15.92
C GLU A 123 19.40 -3.13 17.40
N HIS A 124 19.99 -2.30 18.27
CA HIS A 124 19.90 -2.39 19.71
C HIS A 124 18.94 -1.38 20.36
N SER A 125 17.99 -0.82 19.60
CA SER A 125 17.03 0.19 20.10
C SER A 125 16.27 -0.29 21.36
N PRO A 126 16.55 0.25 22.56
CA PRO A 126 15.88 -0.20 23.78
C PRO A 126 14.38 0.12 23.77
N GLU A 127 13.98 1.24 23.17
CA GLU A 127 12.57 1.65 23.07
C GLU A 127 11.77 0.67 22.21
N ALA A 128 12.32 0.21 21.08
CA ALA A 128 11.66 -0.79 20.25
C ALA A 128 11.56 -2.15 20.95
N ARG A 129 12.61 -2.56 21.67
CA ARG A 129 12.62 -3.83 22.43
C ARG A 129 11.64 -3.83 23.59
N ALA A 130 11.54 -2.72 24.31
CA ALA A 130 10.67 -2.58 25.47
C ALA A 130 9.18 -2.77 25.13
N LEU A 131 8.77 -2.57 23.86
CA LEU A 131 7.38 -2.80 23.45
C LEU A 131 6.96 -4.27 23.52
N GLY A 132 7.86 -5.21 23.23
CA GLY A 132 7.53 -6.64 23.16
C GLY A 132 6.53 -7.03 22.04
N THR A 133 6.10 -6.10 21.20
CA THR A 133 5.14 -6.32 20.10
C THR A 133 5.78 -6.34 18.71
N LEU A 134 7.10 -6.19 18.64
CA LEU A 134 7.89 -6.22 17.42
C LEU A 134 8.74 -7.49 17.37
N ARG A 135 9.00 -7.98 16.17
CA ARG A 135 9.95 -9.08 15.92
C ARG A 135 11.38 -8.60 16.15
N GLU A 136 12.26 -9.56 16.42
CA GLU A 136 13.61 -9.21 16.85
C GLU A 136 14.54 -8.79 15.72
N THR A 137 14.34 -9.35 14.53
CA THR A 137 15.21 -9.09 13.38
C THR A 137 14.92 -7.72 12.80
N MET A 138 15.94 -6.87 12.81
CA MET A 138 15.88 -5.56 12.16
C MET A 138 15.99 -5.70 10.66
N VAL A 139 15.27 -4.85 9.94
CA VAL A 139 15.49 -4.57 8.52
C VAL A 139 15.69 -3.06 8.39
N PHE A 140 16.95 -2.65 8.21
CA PHE A 140 17.34 -1.25 8.28
C PHE A 140 16.94 -0.47 7.02
N ALA A 141 17.78 -0.52 5.99
CA ALA A 141 17.62 0.16 4.71
C ALA A 141 18.65 -0.39 3.71
N VAL A 142 18.46 -0.11 2.42
CA VAL A 142 19.46 -0.36 1.37
C VAL A 142 19.50 0.78 0.37
N GLY A 143 20.60 0.82 -0.41
CA GLY A 143 20.76 1.76 -1.51
C GLY A 143 21.89 2.76 -1.30
N SER A 144 21.88 3.83 -2.10
CA SER A 144 22.97 4.82 -2.09
C SER A 144 22.84 5.83 -0.94
N PRO A 145 23.92 6.08 -0.18
CA PRO A 145 23.99 7.23 0.76
C PRO A 145 23.85 8.59 0.08
N GLU A 146 24.09 8.66 -1.24
CA GLU A 146 23.98 9.86 -2.07
C GLU A 146 22.71 9.85 -2.94
N ALA A 147 21.72 9.02 -2.59
CA ALA A 147 20.50 8.89 -3.36
C ALA A 147 19.74 10.23 -3.47
N GLU A 148 19.38 10.62 -4.68
CA GLU A 148 18.54 11.79 -4.91
C GLU A 148 17.07 11.52 -4.58
N ILE A 149 16.65 10.25 -4.58
CA ILE A 149 15.28 9.81 -4.28
C ILE A 149 15.33 8.77 -3.16
N MET A 150 14.52 9.01 -2.12
CA MET A 150 14.35 8.09 -1.00
C MET A 150 12.92 7.56 -0.96
N PHE A 151 12.76 6.24 -1.05
CA PHE A 151 11.49 5.53 -0.90
C PHE A 151 11.30 5.04 0.53
N ILE A 152 10.14 5.35 1.11
CA ILE A 152 9.83 5.02 2.50
C ILE A 152 8.54 4.20 2.53
N GLY A 153 8.65 2.96 3.00
CA GLY A 153 7.54 2.02 3.19
C GLY A 153 6.99 1.97 4.61
N GLU A 154 6.16 0.95 4.85
CA GLU A 154 5.45 0.75 6.12
C GLU A 154 6.33 0.05 7.17
N ALA A 155 6.59 -1.23 6.97
CA ALA A 155 7.32 -2.11 7.88
C ALA A 155 7.80 -3.35 7.11
N PRO A 156 8.75 -4.14 7.64
CA PRO A 156 9.21 -5.36 7.01
C PRO A 156 8.13 -6.46 7.01
N GLY A 157 8.10 -7.26 5.96
CA GLY A 157 7.34 -8.51 5.89
C GLY A 157 8.19 -9.73 6.27
N SER A 158 7.66 -10.93 6.05
CA SER A 158 8.36 -12.20 6.31
C SER A 158 9.64 -12.36 5.51
N GLU A 159 9.61 -12.03 4.23
CA GLU A 159 10.74 -12.19 3.33
C GLU A 159 11.83 -11.16 3.62
N GLU A 160 11.43 -9.94 3.97
CA GLU A 160 12.33 -8.88 4.43
C GLU A 160 12.99 -9.27 5.76
N GLU A 161 12.22 -9.76 6.74
CA GLU A 161 12.76 -10.26 8.02
C GLU A 161 13.78 -11.38 7.79
N ARG A 162 13.48 -12.30 6.88
CA ARG A 162 14.35 -13.44 6.56
C ARG A 162 15.65 -13.03 5.85
N GLN A 163 15.58 -12.03 4.96
CA GLN A 163 16.73 -11.60 4.15
C GLN A 163 17.44 -10.37 4.72
N GLN A 164 16.89 -9.75 5.76
CA GLN A 164 17.38 -8.51 6.38
C GLN A 164 17.49 -7.34 5.39
N GLU A 165 16.70 -7.38 4.31
CA GLU A 165 16.68 -6.36 3.27
C GLU A 165 15.24 -5.90 3.05
N PRO A 166 14.95 -4.58 3.03
CA PRO A 166 13.57 -4.09 2.85
C PRO A 166 13.10 -4.34 1.42
N PHE A 167 11.80 -4.57 1.20
CA PHE A 167 11.24 -4.70 -0.14
C PHE A 167 11.95 -5.77 -1.01
N VAL A 168 12.05 -7.01 -0.52
CA VAL A 168 12.54 -8.17 -1.29
C VAL A 168 11.43 -9.16 -1.66
N GLY A 169 10.29 -9.10 -0.98
CA GLY A 169 9.11 -9.90 -1.29
C GLY A 169 8.39 -9.43 -2.58
N PRO A 170 7.18 -9.94 -2.86
CA PRO A 170 6.43 -9.57 -4.07
C PRO A 170 6.18 -8.07 -4.23
N ALA A 171 5.87 -7.36 -3.14
CA ALA A 171 5.72 -5.90 -3.17
C ALA A 171 7.03 -5.20 -3.50
N GLY A 172 8.14 -5.74 -3.01
CA GLY A 172 9.48 -5.28 -3.32
C GLY A 172 9.89 -5.46 -4.77
N GLN A 173 9.58 -6.62 -5.36
CA GLN A 173 9.80 -6.84 -6.79
C GLN A 173 9.01 -5.86 -7.65
N LYS A 174 7.77 -5.51 -7.23
CA LYS A 174 6.98 -4.48 -7.89
C LYS A 174 7.63 -3.10 -7.78
N LEU A 175 8.13 -2.72 -6.59
CA LEU A 175 8.88 -1.48 -6.39
C LEU A 175 10.13 -1.42 -7.27
N THR A 176 10.92 -2.50 -7.29
CA THR A 176 12.10 -2.61 -8.16
C THR A 176 11.73 -2.45 -9.64
N GLY A 177 10.61 -3.01 -10.09
CA GLY A 177 10.10 -2.81 -11.45
C GLY A 177 9.71 -1.35 -11.74
N ILE A 178 9.14 -0.64 -10.76
CA ILE A 178 8.81 0.79 -10.88
C ILE A 178 10.08 1.63 -10.98
N ILE A 179 11.07 1.39 -10.10
CA ILE A 179 12.37 2.08 -10.11
C ILE A 179 13.08 1.87 -11.46
N LYS A 180 13.11 0.63 -11.97
CA LYS A 180 13.64 0.33 -13.31
C LYS A 180 12.90 1.06 -14.42
N ALA A 181 11.57 1.17 -14.33
CA ALA A 181 10.79 1.92 -15.31
C ALA A 181 11.11 3.42 -15.30
N MET A 182 11.50 3.98 -14.13
CA MET A 182 12.04 5.34 -14.02
C MET A 182 13.42 5.50 -14.65
N GLY A 183 14.08 4.40 -15.07
CA GLY A 183 15.43 4.44 -15.62
C GLY A 183 16.53 4.47 -14.55
N LEU A 184 16.20 4.02 -13.34
CA LEU A 184 17.13 3.91 -12.22
C LEU A 184 17.32 2.45 -11.81
N ASP A 185 18.44 2.15 -11.18
CA ASP A 185 18.68 0.92 -10.47
C ASP A 185 18.40 1.06 -8.98
N ARG A 186 18.10 -0.08 -8.35
CA ARG A 186 17.80 -0.16 -6.92
C ARG A 186 18.97 0.34 -6.05
N SER A 187 20.20 0.23 -6.54
CA SER A 187 21.41 0.73 -5.88
C SER A 187 21.57 2.25 -5.95
N GLU A 188 20.89 2.93 -6.88
CA GLU A 188 20.99 4.39 -7.07
C GLU A 188 20.03 5.18 -6.19
N VAL A 189 18.98 4.53 -5.70
CA VAL A 189 17.98 5.12 -4.79
C VAL A 189 18.23 4.66 -3.36
N TYR A 190 17.55 5.26 -2.39
CA TYR A 190 17.56 4.76 -1.00
C TYR A 190 16.19 4.21 -0.64
N ILE A 191 16.13 3.03 -0.01
CA ILE A 191 14.88 2.34 0.31
C ILE A 191 14.87 1.98 1.79
N SER A 192 13.82 2.43 2.47
CA SER A 192 13.67 2.31 3.92
C SER A 192 12.19 2.10 4.29
N ASN A 193 11.90 1.87 5.57
CA ASN A 193 10.56 1.75 6.14
C ASN A 193 10.43 2.66 7.37
N ILE A 194 9.21 3.12 7.66
CA ILE A 194 8.91 3.84 8.91
C ILE A 194 9.24 2.98 10.12
N CYS A 195 8.77 1.72 10.13
CA CYS A 195 9.12 0.76 11.17
C CYS A 195 10.30 -0.10 10.70
N LYS A 196 11.33 -0.26 11.54
CA LYS A 196 12.53 -1.07 11.23
C LYS A 196 12.37 -2.54 11.56
N PHE A 197 11.32 -2.88 12.29
CA PHE A 197 11.04 -4.23 12.76
C PHE A 197 9.68 -4.68 12.27
N ARG A 198 9.57 -5.97 11.93
CA ARG A 198 8.29 -6.57 11.55
C ARG A 198 7.37 -6.59 12.77
N PRO A 199 6.11 -6.11 12.69
CA PRO A 199 5.20 -6.21 13.81
C PRO A 199 4.80 -7.66 14.10
N ALA A 200 4.83 -8.06 15.37
CA ALA A 200 4.53 -9.42 15.81
C ALA A 200 3.01 -9.68 15.87
N MET A 201 2.63 -10.94 15.66
CA MET A 201 1.26 -11.46 15.79
C MET A 201 1.29 -12.81 16.50
N GLU A 202 0.18 -13.20 17.13
CA GLU A 202 0.05 -14.46 17.88
C GLU A 202 0.43 -15.68 17.02
N ASN A 203 -0.11 -15.75 15.81
CA ASN A 203 0.20 -16.81 14.83
C ASN A 203 1.18 -16.29 13.79
N GLN A 204 2.44 -16.14 14.18
CA GLN A 204 3.50 -15.61 13.31
C GLN A 204 3.82 -16.60 12.17
N GLY A 205 3.41 -16.25 10.95
CA GLY A 205 3.73 -16.96 9.71
C GLY A 205 4.19 -16.00 8.62
N TYR A 206 3.64 -16.09 7.42
CA TYR A 206 3.86 -15.12 6.33
C TYR A 206 2.90 -13.91 6.41
N SER A 207 1.89 -13.97 7.28
CA SER A 207 0.93 -12.90 7.49
C SER A 207 1.62 -11.67 8.11
N ASN A 208 1.12 -10.48 7.79
CA ASN A 208 1.63 -9.21 8.31
C ASN A 208 0.46 -8.34 8.76
N ARG A 209 0.70 -7.49 9.75
CA ARG A 209 -0.20 -6.39 10.14
C ARG A 209 0.54 -5.07 10.02
N PRO A 210 -0.17 -3.93 9.86
CA PRO A 210 0.46 -2.63 9.96
C PRO A 210 1.03 -2.40 11.37
N PRO A 211 2.12 -1.62 11.49
CA PRO A 211 2.60 -1.17 12.78
C PRO A 211 1.57 -0.23 13.42
N THR A 212 1.50 -0.27 14.73
CA THR A 212 0.73 0.70 15.52
C THR A 212 1.46 2.05 15.55
N THR A 213 0.75 3.13 15.90
CA THR A 213 1.38 4.44 16.08
C THR A 213 2.49 4.43 17.13
N VAL A 214 2.37 3.59 18.17
CA VAL A 214 3.40 3.44 19.21
C VAL A 214 4.65 2.78 18.63
N GLU A 215 4.48 1.70 17.87
CA GLU A 215 5.59 1.00 17.17
C GLU A 215 6.26 1.90 16.13
N MET A 216 5.50 2.71 15.40
CA MET A 216 6.08 3.69 14.48
C MET A 216 6.95 4.69 15.24
N LYS A 217 6.44 5.26 16.34
CA LYS A 217 7.13 6.29 17.13
C LYS A 217 8.50 5.86 17.63
N THR A 218 8.70 4.59 18.01
CA THR A 218 10.02 4.09 18.44
C THR A 218 11.03 4.05 17.30
N CYS A 219 10.56 3.93 16.05
CA CYS A 219 11.42 3.87 14.87
C CYS A 219 11.62 5.23 14.18
N LEU A 220 10.74 6.22 14.45
CA LEU A 220 10.79 7.54 13.80
C LEU A 220 12.13 8.29 13.97
N PRO A 221 12.83 8.24 15.12
CA PRO A 221 14.13 8.88 15.24
C PRO A 221 15.14 8.38 14.20
N TYR A 222 15.13 7.08 13.88
CA TYR A 222 16.02 6.50 12.89
C TYR A 222 15.65 6.96 11.47
N ILE A 223 14.37 6.98 11.09
CA ILE A 223 13.99 7.43 9.73
C ILE A 223 14.28 8.91 9.50
N PHE A 224 14.05 9.77 10.51
CA PHE A 224 14.40 11.19 10.38
C PHE A 224 15.90 11.42 10.36
N THR A 225 16.67 10.58 11.06
CA THR A 225 18.14 10.63 10.99
C THR A 225 18.65 10.16 9.62
N GLU A 226 18.07 9.11 9.03
CA GLU A 226 18.37 8.71 7.64
C GLU A 226 18.12 9.85 6.66
N ILE A 227 16.95 10.50 6.75
CA ILE A 227 16.60 11.66 5.91
C ILE A 227 17.61 12.80 6.11
N ALA A 228 18.00 13.09 7.35
CA ALA A 228 18.96 14.14 7.68
C ALA A 228 20.38 13.85 7.18
N ILE A 229 20.81 12.58 7.17
CA ILE A 229 22.12 12.18 6.64
C ILE A 229 22.14 12.24 5.12
N ILE A 230 21.12 11.67 4.47
CA ILE A 230 21.08 11.51 3.01
C ILE A 230 20.80 12.85 2.33
N GLN A 231 19.87 13.63 2.88
CA GLN A 231 19.33 14.86 2.29
C GLN A 231 18.90 14.66 0.83
N PRO A 232 17.98 13.71 0.55
CA PRO A 232 17.57 13.41 -0.82
C PRO A 232 16.85 14.63 -1.42
N LYS A 233 16.86 14.76 -2.75
CA LYS A 233 16.08 15.79 -3.43
C LYS A 233 14.58 15.58 -3.24
N ILE A 234 14.12 14.32 -3.16
CA ILE A 234 12.70 13.96 -3.02
C ILE A 234 12.50 12.74 -2.12
N LEU A 235 11.48 12.81 -1.26
CA LEU A 235 10.94 11.68 -0.52
C LEU A 235 9.72 11.07 -1.25
N VAL A 236 9.61 9.75 -1.26
CA VAL A 236 8.45 9.02 -1.79
C VAL A 236 7.85 8.14 -0.69
N ALA A 237 6.70 8.56 -0.16
CA ALA A 237 5.96 7.83 0.87
C ALA A 237 5.04 6.78 0.23
N LEU A 238 5.36 5.50 0.46
CA LEU A 238 4.64 4.36 -0.11
C LEU A 238 3.48 3.94 0.81
N GLY A 239 2.30 4.49 0.56
CA GLY A 239 1.07 4.17 1.27
C GLY A 239 0.82 4.97 2.54
N LYS A 240 -0.25 4.59 3.25
CA LYS A 240 -0.82 5.36 4.35
C LYS A 240 0.15 5.46 5.53
N THR A 241 0.72 4.33 5.95
CA THR A 241 1.60 4.28 7.12
C THR A 241 2.88 5.09 6.92
N ALA A 242 3.45 5.04 5.71
CA ALA A 242 4.58 5.89 5.34
C ALA A 242 4.22 7.37 5.42
N ALA A 243 3.09 7.76 4.84
CA ALA A 243 2.60 9.15 4.91
C ALA A 243 2.40 9.61 6.37
N GLU A 244 1.72 8.80 7.19
CA GLU A 244 1.44 9.12 8.59
C GLU A 244 2.72 9.24 9.43
N GLY A 245 3.70 8.36 9.21
CA GLY A 245 5.00 8.42 9.87
C GLY A 245 5.79 9.69 9.53
N LEU A 246 5.61 10.22 8.32
CA LEU A 246 6.19 11.48 7.89
C LEU A 246 5.35 12.71 8.25
N GLY A 247 4.29 12.53 9.06
CA GLY A 247 3.41 13.62 9.51
C GLY A 247 2.33 14.04 8.50
N LEU A 248 2.15 13.29 7.42
CA LEU A 248 1.10 13.53 6.42
C LEU A 248 -0.14 12.70 6.76
N SER A 249 -1.28 13.36 6.97
CA SER A 249 -2.52 12.72 7.42
C SER A 249 -3.60 12.79 6.36
N GLY A 250 -4.16 11.64 5.98
CA GLY A 250 -5.30 11.57 5.07
C GLY A 250 -5.37 10.26 4.29
N PRO A 251 -6.46 10.02 3.55
CA PRO A 251 -6.54 8.89 2.63
C PRO A 251 -5.48 9.02 1.52
N VAL A 252 -4.75 7.95 1.22
CA VAL A 252 -3.72 7.94 0.16
C VAL A 252 -4.28 8.41 -1.19
N SER A 253 -5.53 8.05 -1.50
CA SER A 253 -6.21 8.49 -2.72
C SER A 253 -6.37 10.01 -2.86
N LYS A 254 -6.43 10.73 -1.73
CA LYS A 254 -6.48 12.20 -1.69
C LYS A 254 -5.10 12.83 -1.61
N LEU A 255 -4.15 12.14 -0.97
CA LEU A 255 -2.80 12.66 -0.79
C LEU A 255 -1.95 12.54 -2.06
N ARG A 256 -2.14 11.48 -2.84
CA ARG A 256 -1.26 11.17 -3.97
C ARG A 256 -1.33 12.18 -5.11
N GLY A 257 -0.26 12.24 -5.89
CA GLY A 257 -0.14 13.14 -7.05
C GLY A 257 0.04 14.61 -6.67
N GLN A 258 0.43 14.89 -5.42
CA GLN A 258 0.71 16.21 -4.89
C GLN A 258 2.02 16.17 -4.10
N PHE A 259 2.77 17.28 -4.11
CA PHE A 259 3.97 17.43 -3.29
C PHE A 259 3.64 18.11 -1.96
N TYR A 260 4.18 17.53 -0.89
CA TYR A 260 4.16 18.05 0.47
C TYR A 260 5.56 18.45 0.91
N GLN A 261 5.67 19.07 2.08
CA GLN A 261 6.95 19.39 2.70
C GLN A 261 7.14 18.54 3.95
N VAL A 262 8.24 17.81 4.01
CA VAL A 262 8.65 16.98 5.15
C VAL A 262 10.11 17.27 5.42
N GLN A 263 10.44 17.80 6.61
CA GLN A 263 11.81 18.24 6.93
C GLN A 263 12.40 19.25 5.93
N GLY A 264 11.56 20.09 5.32
CA GLY A 264 11.97 21.03 4.27
C GLY A 264 12.26 20.39 2.91
N LEU A 265 12.06 19.08 2.77
CA LEU A 265 12.21 18.34 1.53
C LEU A 265 10.84 18.08 0.87
N PRO A 266 10.75 18.13 -0.47
CA PRO A 266 9.54 17.76 -1.18
C PRO A 266 9.25 16.26 -1.03
N ALA A 267 8.01 15.94 -0.70
CA ALA A 267 7.55 14.57 -0.48
C ALA A 267 6.33 14.26 -1.36
N MET A 268 6.40 13.17 -2.14
CA MET A 268 5.29 12.61 -2.90
C MET A 268 4.69 11.43 -2.13
N VAL A 269 3.37 11.44 -1.90
CA VAL A 269 2.65 10.26 -1.41
C VAL A 269 2.16 9.45 -2.62
N THR A 270 2.27 8.13 -2.57
CA THR A 270 1.69 7.26 -3.61
C THR A 270 1.17 5.96 -2.99
N PHE A 271 0.55 5.10 -3.81
CA PHE A 271 0.09 3.79 -3.34
C PHE A 271 1.27 2.88 -3.02
N HIS A 272 1.15 2.14 -1.92
CA HIS A 272 2.11 1.09 -1.60
C HIS A 272 2.08 -0.01 -2.68
N PRO A 273 3.23 -0.60 -3.09
CA PRO A 273 3.26 -1.62 -4.14
C PRO A 273 2.36 -2.85 -3.86
N SER A 274 2.12 -3.18 -2.58
CA SER A 274 1.18 -4.24 -2.20
C SER A 274 -0.28 -3.92 -2.57
N TYR A 275 -0.66 -2.64 -2.66
CA TYR A 275 -1.98 -2.22 -3.15
C TYR A 275 -2.15 -2.61 -4.61
N ILE A 276 -1.13 -2.34 -5.44
CA ILE A 276 -1.12 -2.75 -6.85
C ILE A 276 -1.30 -4.27 -6.98
N LEU A 277 -0.56 -5.05 -6.18
CA LEU A 277 -0.64 -6.51 -6.21
C LEU A 277 -2.03 -7.04 -5.81
N ARG A 278 -2.73 -6.37 -4.88
CA ARG A 278 -4.10 -6.74 -4.52
C ARG A 278 -5.07 -6.40 -5.64
N GLU A 279 -4.94 -5.21 -6.22
CA GLU A 279 -5.78 -4.76 -7.34
C GLU A 279 -5.56 -5.60 -8.61
N GLU A 280 -4.35 -6.11 -8.86
CA GLU A 280 -4.07 -7.04 -9.97
C GLU A 280 -4.83 -8.38 -9.83
N LYS A 281 -5.16 -8.81 -8.61
CA LYS A 281 -5.94 -10.03 -8.36
C LYS A 281 -7.43 -9.82 -8.57
N LEU A 282 -7.90 -8.57 -8.53
CA LEU A 282 -9.28 -8.19 -8.79
C LEU A 282 -9.41 -7.84 -10.27
N ALA A 283 -10.34 -8.49 -10.99
CA ALA A 283 -10.46 -8.28 -12.44
C ALA A 283 -10.69 -6.78 -12.77
N GLY A 284 -9.70 -6.15 -13.43
CA GLY A 284 -9.77 -4.78 -13.95
C GLY A 284 -9.15 -3.66 -13.10
N GLY A 285 -8.92 -3.85 -11.79
CA GLY A 285 -8.44 -2.79 -10.89
C GLY A 285 -6.95 -2.47 -11.01
N GLY A 286 -6.13 -3.49 -11.30
CA GLY A 286 -4.67 -3.36 -11.32
C GLY A 286 -4.13 -2.33 -12.33
N MET A 287 -4.82 -2.10 -13.45
CA MET A 287 -4.35 -1.14 -14.47
C MET A 287 -4.47 0.32 -13.99
N VAL A 288 -5.58 0.66 -13.32
CA VAL A 288 -5.80 2.01 -12.80
C VAL A 288 -4.78 2.35 -11.73
N ALA A 289 -4.55 1.43 -10.76
CA ALA A 289 -3.58 1.62 -9.70
C ALA A 289 -2.14 1.77 -10.25
N LYS A 290 -1.75 0.95 -11.24
CA LYS A 290 -0.44 1.08 -11.91
C LYS A 290 -0.28 2.43 -12.59
N ARG A 291 -1.29 2.86 -13.34
CA ARG A 291 -1.27 4.14 -14.05
C ARG A 291 -1.11 5.30 -13.07
N GLN A 292 -1.87 5.28 -11.99
CA GLN A 292 -1.77 6.28 -10.93
C GLN A 292 -0.36 6.34 -10.33
N VAL A 293 0.19 5.20 -9.91
CA VAL A 293 1.56 5.17 -9.37
C VAL A 293 2.58 5.68 -10.40
N TRP A 294 2.42 5.33 -11.66
CA TRP A 294 3.31 5.83 -12.72
C TRP A 294 3.21 7.33 -12.97
N GLU A 295 2.00 7.90 -12.95
CA GLU A 295 1.79 9.34 -13.04
C GLU A 295 2.44 10.08 -11.85
N ASP A 296 2.45 9.49 -10.65
CA ASP A 296 3.19 10.03 -9.51
C ASP A 296 4.70 9.97 -9.73
N MET A 297 5.21 8.85 -10.27
CA MET A 297 6.65 8.69 -10.54
C MET A 297 7.15 9.62 -11.64
N LEU A 298 6.35 9.91 -12.67
CA LEU A 298 6.71 10.91 -13.68
C LEU A 298 6.89 12.31 -13.05
N GLN A 299 6.01 12.69 -12.12
CA GLN A 299 6.16 13.95 -11.39
C GLN A 299 7.39 13.95 -10.48
N VAL A 300 7.69 12.83 -9.81
CA VAL A 300 8.90 12.66 -9.01
C VAL A 300 10.15 12.81 -9.89
N MET A 301 10.20 12.13 -11.03
CA MET A 301 11.32 12.24 -11.98
C MET A 301 11.52 13.67 -12.45
N GLU A 302 10.44 14.36 -12.83
CA GLU A 302 10.48 15.73 -13.31
C GLU A 302 10.99 16.69 -12.23
N LYS A 303 10.50 16.52 -11.00
CA LYS A 303 10.91 17.33 -9.85
C LYS A 303 12.35 17.05 -9.41
N ALA A 304 12.85 15.81 -9.60
CA ALA A 304 14.24 15.44 -9.30
C ALA A 304 15.22 15.87 -10.40
N GLY A 305 14.70 16.29 -11.57
CA GLY A 305 15.51 16.64 -12.74
C GLY A 305 16.01 15.44 -13.52
N LEU A 306 15.37 14.28 -13.39
CA LEU A 306 15.71 13.07 -14.14
C LEU A 306 15.21 13.18 -15.59
N PRO A 307 15.96 12.63 -16.57
CA PRO A 307 15.51 12.58 -17.95
C PRO A 307 14.27 11.69 -18.10
N ILE A 308 13.24 12.20 -18.78
CA ILE A 308 12.00 11.45 -19.04
C ILE A 308 11.80 11.34 -20.56
N SER A 309 11.90 10.11 -21.07
CA SER A 309 11.66 9.79 -22.48
C SER A 309 10.18 9.92 -22.87
N GLU A 310 9.91 10.10 -24.16
CA GLU A 310 8.54 10.09 -24.69
C GLU A 310 7.82 8.76 -24.42
N LYS A 311 8.54 7.64 -24.49
CA LYS A 311 8.03 6.31 -24.15
C LYS A 311 7.55 6.24 -22.70
N GLN A 312 8.29 6.82 -21.77
CA GLN A 312 7.89 6.92 -20.35
C GLN A 312 6.64 7.79 -20.18
N ARG A 313 6.58 8.96 -20.84
CA ARG A 313 5.40 9.86 -20.77
C ARG A 313 4.13 9.25 -21.38
N SER A 314 4.28 8.36 -22.37
CA SER A 314 3.17 7.73 -23.11
C SER A 314 2.82 6.32 -22.64
N TYR A 315 3.48 5.79 -21.61
CA TYR A 315 3.37 4.38 -21.20
C TYR A 315 1.92 3.89 -21.01
N PHE A 316 1.05 4.72 -20.43
CA PHE A 316 -0.38 4.42 -20.20
C PHE A 316 -1.35 5.23 -21.09
N LYS A 317 -0.86 5.91 -22.13
CA LYS A 317 -1.69 6.75 -23.04
C LYS A 317 -2.29 5.99 -24.23
N LYS A 318 -2.31 4.66 -24.19
CA LYS A 318 -2.86 3.82 -25.27
C LYS A 318 -4.30 3.39 -24.99
#